data_AF-A0A354D2M6-F1
#
_entry.id   AF-A0A354D2M6-F1
#
_cell.length_a   1.000
_cell.length_b   1.000
_cell.length_c   1.000
_cell.angle_alpha   90.00
_cell.angle_beta   90.00
_cell.angle_gamma   90.00
#
_symmetry.space_group_name_H-M   'P 1'
#
loop_
_entity.id
_entity.type
_entity.pdbx_description
1 polymer ?
#
loop_
_entity_poly.entity_id
_entity_poly.type
_entity_poly.pdbx_seq_one_letter_code
_entity_poly.pdbx_strand_id
1 'polypeptide(L)' 'MSLLHKPTYYLWRSDFSSQEEFEAERKKYTDIGFRVVTFSDGDPDADIHNGIRALIKNHLSDTD' A
#
# COMPACT_ATOMS: atom_id res chain seq x y z
N MET A 1 -19.05 9.18 -17.03
CA MET A 1 -18.74 9.37 -15.60
C MET A 1 -17.37 8.75 -15.39
N SER A 2 -16.31 9.55 -15.31
CA SER A 2 -15.00 9.02 -14.91
C SER A 2 -15.12 8.55 -13.47
N LEU A 3 -15.00 7.24 -13.23
CA LEU A 3 -14.77 6.72 -11.88
C LEU A 3 -13.51 7.43 -11.38
N LEU A 4 -13.66 8.29 -10.37
CA LEU A 4 -12.53 9.03 -9.82
C LEU A 4 -11.67 8.02 -9.07
N HIS A 5 -10.65 7.52 -9.77
CA HIS A 5 -9.69 6.53 -9.30
C HIS A 5 -9.16 6.93 -7.93
N LYS A 6 -9.34 6.08 -6.91
CA LYS A 6 -8.82 6.40 -5.58
C LYS A 6 -7.30 6.34 -5.63
N PRO A 7 -6.58 7.38 -5.19
CA PRO A 7 -5.14 7.33 -5.18
C PRO A 7 -4.68 6.21 -4.23
N THR A 8 -3.60 5.51 -4.60
CA THR A 8 -3.05 4.41 -3.80
C THR A 8 -1.81 4.89 -3.05
N TYR A 9 -1.75 4.58 -1.75
CA TYR A 9 -0.61 4.86 -0.88
C TYR A 9 0.03 3.55 -0.40
N TYR A 10 1.35 3.45 -0.51
CA TYR A 10 2.10 2.23 -0.18
C TYR A 10 2.85 2.42 1.14
N LEU A 11 2.81 1.41 1.99
CA LEU A 11 3.47 1.39 3.30
C LEU A 11 4.27 0.10 3.45
N TRP A 12 5.54 0.19 3.84
CA TRP A 12 6.28 -0.95 4.39
C TRP A 12 6.18 -0.94 5.91
N ARG A 13 5.91 -2.10 6.50
CA ARG A 13 5.83 -2.24 7.95
C ARG A 13 7.17 -1.90 8.63
N SER A 14 8.28 -2.22 7.96
CA SER A 14 9.65 -2.05 8.42
C SER A 14 10.10 -0.59 8.51
N ASP A 15 9.40 0.34 7.85
CA ASP A 15 9.67 1.79 7.97
C ASP A 15 9.25 2.36 9.34
N PHE A 16 8.53 1.58 10.16
CA PHE A 16 7.95 2.03 11.41
C PHE A 16 8.51 1.25 12.59
N SER A 17 8.97 1.98 13.61
CA SER A 17 9.51 1.41 14.84
C SER A 17 8.45 0.65 15.65
N SER A 18 7.18 1.06 15.55
CA SER A 18 6.08 0.51 16.36
C SER A 18 4.84 0.18 15.53
N GLN A 19 4.01 -0.75 16.04
CA GLN A 19 2.75 -1.12 15.38
C GLN A 19 1.75 0.04 15.39
N GLU A 20 1.69 0.78 16.49
CA GLU A 20 0.81 1.94 16.65
C GLU A 20 1.13 3.05 15.64
N GLU A 21 2.41 3.33 15.38
CA GLU A 21 2.83 4.34 14.40
C GLU A 21 2.43 3.94 12.98
N PHE A 22 2.64 2.67 12.63
CA PHE A 22 2.21 2.13 11.33
C PHE A 22 0.68 2.21 11.15
N GLU A 23 -0.09 1.84 12.17
CA GLU A 23 -1.55 1.90 12.10
C GLU A 23 -2.08 3.33 12.07
N ALA A 24 -1.42 4.27 12.76
CA ALA A 24 -1.76 5.68 12.70
C ALA A 24 -1.58 6.24 11.28
N GLU A 25 -0.47 5.95 10.62
CA GLU A 25 -0.22 6.41 9.24
C GLU A 25 -1.17 5.72 8.24
N ARG A 26 -1.39 4.40 8.38
CA ARG A 26 -2.36 3.66 7.56
C ARG A 26 -3.77 4.24 7.71
N LYS A 27 -4.19 4.55 8.94
CA LYS A 27 -5.52 5.10 9.22
C LYS A 27 -5.66 6.50 8.64
N LYS A 28 -4.65 7.36 8.81
CA LYS A 28 -4.61 8.72 8.25
C LYS A 28 -4.91 8.71 6.74
N TYR A 29 -4.21 7.88 5.96
CA TYR A 29 -4.42 7.82 4.51
C TYR A 29 -5.75 7.15 4.11
N THR A 30 -6.20 6.15 4.87
CA THR A 30 -7.50 5.52 4.63
C THR A 30 -8.65 6.51 4.85
N ASP A 31 -8.57 7.33 5.91
CA ASP A 31 -9.60 8.32 6.27
C ASP A 31 -9.75 9.42 5.20
N ILE A 32 -8.65 9.85 4.59
CA ILE A 32 -8.65 10.80 3.47
C ILE A 32 -8.97 10.16 2.11
N GLY A 33 -9.37 8.88 2.09
CA GLY A 33 -9.93 8.22 0.92
C GLY A 33 -8.93 7.49 0.03
N PHE A 34 -7.67 7.33 0.45
CA PHE A 34 -6.70 6.54 -0.30
C PHE A 34 -6.97 5.04 -0.12
N ARG A 35 -6.61 4.29 -1.16
CA ARG A 35 -6.38 2.86 -1.03
C ARG A 35 -5.00 2.65 -0.42
N VAL A 36 -4.93 2.11 0.80
CA VAL A 36 -3.63 1.86 1.47
C VAL A 36 -3.22 0.40 1.31
N VAL A 37 -2.03 0.18 0.76
CA VAL A 37 -1.44 -1.14 0.51
C VAL A 37 -0.23 -1.30 1.40
N THR A 38 -0.21 -2.39 2.17
CA THR A 38 0.79 -2.62 3.21
C THR A 38 1.64 -3.84 2.86
N PHE A 39 2.96 -3.68 2.95
CA PHE A 39 3.94 -4.75 2.83
C PHE A 39 4.46 -5.10 4.21
N SER A 40 4.42 -6.39 4.56
CA SER A 40 5.05 -6.92 5.76
C SER A 40 6.34 -7.60 5.33
N ASP A 41 7.46 -7.31 5.99
CA ASP A 41 8.74 -7.95 5.72
C ASP A 41 8.61 -9.47 5.83
N GLY A 42 8.61 -10.16 4.70
CA GLY A 42 9.14 -11.51 4.57
C GLY A 42 10.59 -11.44 4.06
N ASP A 43 11.21 -12.62 3.89
CA ASP A 43 12.63 -12.76 3.51
C ASP A 43 13.07 -11.73 2.44
N PRO A 44 14.12 -10.94 2.70
CA PRO A 44 14.47 -9.75 1.92
C PRO A 44 14.79 -10.05 0.45
N ASP A 45 15.10 -11.31 0.12
CA ASP A 45 15.40 -11.75 -1.26
C ASP A 45 14.13 -12.12 -2.05
N ALA A 46 13.04 -12.50 -1.37
CA ALA A 46 11.80 -12.95 -1.99
C ALA A 46 10.74 -11.84 -2.14
N ASP A 47 10.85 -10.75 -1.38
CA ASP A 47 9.74 -9.81 -1.17
C ASP A 47 9.61 -8.70 -2.24
N ILE A 48 10.72 -8.25 -2.85
CA ILE A 48 10.67 -7.13 -3.81
C ILE A 48 9.89 -7.47 -5.09
N HIS A 49 9.95 -8.72 -5.54
CA HIS A 49 9.18 -9.20 -6.70
C HIS A 49 7.67 -9.22 -6.41
N ASN A 50 7.28 -9.59 -5.19
CA ASN A 50 5.88 -9.54 -4.75
C ASN A 50 5.40 -8.09 -4.60
N GLY A 51 6.27 -7.23 -4.06
CA GLY A 51 6.07 -5.79 -4.00
C GLY A 51 5.73 -5.19 -5.36
N ILE A 52 6.62 -5.36 -6.34
CA ILE A 52 6.46 -4.85 -7.70
C ILE A 52 5.23 -5.45 -8.39
N ARG A 53 4.96 -6.76 -8.23
CA ARG A 53 3.74 -7.37 -8.79
C ARG A 53 2.46 -6.79 -8.19
N ALA A 54 2.45 -6.52 -6.89
CA ALA A 54 1.32 -5.87 -6.23
C ALA A 54 1.14 -4.42 -6.72
N LEU A 55 2.22 -3.66 -6.90
CA LEU A 55 2.19 -2.32 -7.51
C LEU A 55 1.53 -2.37 -8.89
N ILE A 56 1.99 -3.26 -9.76
CA ILE A 56 1.49 -3.40 -11.14
C ILE A 56 0.01 -3.81 -11.13
N LYS A 57 -0.38 -4.82 -10.34
CA LYS A 57 -1.78 -5.27 -10.23
C LYS A 57 -2.68 -4.15 -9.73
N ASN A 58 -2.27 -3.42 -8.70
CA ASN A 58 -3.09 -2.35 -8.14
C ASN A 58 -3.28 -1.19 -9.12
N HIS A 59 -2.29 -0.90 -9.95
CA HIS A 59 -2.39 0.12 -10.99
C HIS A 59 -3.27 -0.33 -12.17
N LEU A 60 -3.16 -1.60 -12.58
CA LEU A 60 -3.94 -2.15 -13.69
C LEU A 60 -5.41 -2.41 -13.32
N SER A 61 -5.71 -2.90 -12.11
CA SER A 61 -7.09 -3.17 -11.65
C SER A 61 -7.94 -1.90 -11.46
N ASP A 62 -7.32 -0.74 -11.55
CA ASP A 62 -7.95 0.55 -11.31
C ASP A 62 -8.07 1.32 -12.67
N THR A 63 -7.56 0.74 -13.78
CA THR A 63 -7.71 1.22 -15.16
C THR A 63 -8.84 0.48 -15.94
N ASP A 64 -10.04 0.34 -15.38
CA ASP A 64 -11.26 -0.09 -16.09
C ASP A 64 -12.38 0.97 -15.98
#